data_AF-A0A0W8FP02-F1
#
_entry.id   AF-A0A0W8FP02-F1
#
_cell.length_a   1.000
_cell.length_b   1.000
_cell.length_c   1.000
_cell.angle_alpha   90.00
_cell.angle_beta   90.00
_cell.angle_gamma   90.00
#
_symmetry.space_group_name_H-M   'P 1'
#
loop_
_entity.id
_entity.type
_entity.pdbx_description
1 polymer ?
#
loop_
_entity_poly.entity_id
_entity_poly.type
_entity_poly.pdbx_seq_one_letter_code
_entity_poly.pdbx_strand_id
1 'polypeptide(L)'
;MAEVKTYTFKHKEVVEALVKKQDLHEGIWGIYIEFGISAGNVSNQPDQADMTPAAIIPVLKIGLQRFDKENNLSVDAAEVNPVKGKIK
;
A
#
# COMPACT_ATOMS: atom_id res chain seq x y z
N MET A 1 24.80 18.65 1.95
CA MET A 1 23.43 18.12 1.79
C MET A 1 23.54 16.61 1.88
N ALA A 2 22.83 15.96 2.79
CA ALA A 2 22.79 14.50 2.80
C ALA A 2 22.11 14.03 1.52
N GLU A 3 22.74 13.14 0.76
CA GLU A 3 22.11 12.52 -0.41
C GLU A 3 20.84 11.80 0.05
N VAL A 4 19.70 12.16 -0.55
CA VAL A 4 18.42 11.51 -0.25
C VAL A 4 18.46 10.09 -0.83
N LYS A 5 18.81 9.11 0.00
CA LYS A 5 18.81 7.70 -0.39
C LYS A 5 17.36 7.20 -0.50
N THR A 6 16.96 6.80 -1.70
CA THR A 6 15.62 6.26 -1.98
C THR A 6 15.66 4.74 -2.10
N TYR A 7 14.73 4.05 -1.45
CA TYR A 7 14.50 2.60 -1.62
C TYR A 7 13.11 2.38 -2.19
N THR A 8 12.99 1.48 -3.16
CA THR A 8 11.73 1.15 -3.84
C THR A 8 11.39 -0.32 -3.63
N PHE A 9 10.09 -0.61 -3.60
CA PHE A 9 9.55 -1.95 -3.39
C PHE A 9 8.44 -2.22 -4.40
N LYS A 10 8.31 -3.47 -4.82
CA LYS A 10 7.16 -3.96 -5.57
C LYS A 10 5.96 -4.11 -4.64
N HIS A 11 4.75 -4.09 -5.21
CA HIS A 11 3.52 -4.30 -4.46
C HIS A 11 3.55 -5.59 -3.62
N LYS A 12 4.02 -6.71 -4.18
CA LYS A 12 4.16 -7.98 -3.43
C LYS A 12 5.05 -7.86 -2.20
N GLU A 13 6.16 -7.13 -2.28
CA GLU A 13 7.09 -6.96 -1.15
C GLU A 13 6.44 -6.14 -0.03
N VAL A 14 5.64 -5.14 -0.39
CA VAL A 14 4.84 -4.37 0.59
C VAL A 14 3.78 -5.27 1.24
N VAL A 15 3.08 -6.08 0.45
CA VAL A 15 2.05 -7.01 0.97
C VAL A 15 2.66 -8.04 1.89
N GLU A 16 3.78 -8.67 1.49
CA GLU A 16 4.52 -9.62 2.32
C GLU A 16 4.92 -9.00 3.67
N ALA A 17 5.46 -7.78 3.65
CA ALA A 17 5.82 -7.08 4.87
C ALA A 17 4.61 -6.85 5.79
N LEU A 18 3.46 -6.47 5.23
CA LEU A 18 2.22 -6.28 6.00
C LEU A 18 1.63 -7.60 6.52
N VAL A 19 1.65 -8.67 5.72
CA VAL A 19 1.20 -10.02 6.11
C VAL A 19 2.00 -10.51 7.30
N LYS A 20 3.33 -10.39 7.24
CA LYS A 20 4.23 -10.71 8.36
C LYS A 20 4.00 -9.81 9.56
N LYS A 21 3.78 -8.50 9.35
CA LYS A 21 3.52 -7.54 10.42
C LYS A 21 2.22 -7.82 11.18
N GLN A 22 1.20 -8.31 10.47
CA GLN A 22 -0.11 -8.66 11.01
C GLN A 22 -0.19 -10.12 11.52
N ASP A 23 0.90 -10.88 11.36
CA ASP A 23 1.03 -12.29 11.75
C ASP A 23 -0.04 -13.20 11.11
N LEU A 24 -0.30 -12.98 9.81
CA LEU A 24 -1.22 -13.79 9.03
C LEU A 24 -0.47 -14.98 8.44
N HIS A 25 -1.03 -16.18 8.56
CA HIS A 25 -0.38 -17.43 8.12
C HIS A 25 -1.16 -18.21 7.06
N GLU A 26 -2.35 -17.74 6.68
CA GLU A 26 -3.22 -18.43 5.75
C GLU A 26 -4.01 -17.46 4.87
N GLY A 27 -4.40 -17.95 3.70
CA GLY A 27 -5.15 -17.20 2.71
C GLY A 27 -4.28 -16.34 1.81
N ILE A 28 -4.88 -15.90 0.71
CA ILE A 28 -4.24 -15.03 -0.25
C ILE A 28 -4.62 -13.59 0.08
N TRP A 29 -3.62 -12.76 0.35
CA TRP A 29 -3.79 -11.38 0.77
C TRP A 29 -3.20 -10.45 -0.26
N GLY A 30 -3.96 -9.42 -0.64
CA GLY A 30 -3.51 -8.39 -1.57
C GLY A 30 -3.51 -7.01 -0.95
N ILE A 31 -2.78 -6.09 -1.58
CA ILE A 31 -2.74 -4.69 -1.17
C ILE A 31 -4.14 -4.09 -1.26
N TYR A 32 -4.52 -3.35 -0.24
CA TYR A 32 -5.71 -2.51 -0.21
C TYR A 32 -5.27 -1.05 -0.13
N ILE A 33 -5.84 -0.19 -0.98
CA ILE A 33 -5.58 1.24 -0.98
C ILE A 33 -6.94 1.95 -1.00
N GLU A 34 -7.17 2.80 0.00
CA GLU A 34 -8.35 3.67 0.06
C GLU A 34 -7.95 5.04 -0.47
N PHE A 35 -8.58 5.46 -1.57
CA PHE A 35 -8.43 6.81 -2.11
C PHE A 35 -9.60 7.69 -1.67
N GLY A 36 -9.30 8.95 -1.35
CA GLY A 36 -10.30 10.00 -1.30
C GLY A 36 -10.49 10.64 -2.66
N ILE A 37 -11.62 11.31 -2.86
CA ILE A 37 -11.82 12.21 -4.00
C ILE A 37 -12.41 13.50 -3.45
N SER A 38 -11.74 14.61 -3.67
CA SER A 38 -12.25 15.93 -3.38
C SER A 38 -11.95 16.90 -4.52
N ALA A 39 -12.73 17.97 -4.60
CA ALA A 39 -12.49 19.08 -5.50
C ALA A 39 -12.14 20.31 -4.67
N GLY A 40 -11.21 21.12 -5.17
CA GLY A 40 -10.82 22.36 -4.52
C GLY A 40 -10.08 23.28 -5.49
N ASN A 41 -10.07 24.56 -5.18
CA ASN A 41 -9.20 25.50 -5.87
C ASN A 41 -7.81 25.40 -5.24
N VAL A 42 -6.80 25.11 -6.05
CA VAL A 42 -5.41 25.02 -5.60
C VAL A 42 -4.57 26.07 -6.32
N SER A 43 -3.52 26.53 -5.64
CA SER A 43 -2.48 27.35 -6.25
C SER A 43 -1.15 26.65 -6.11
N ASN A 44 -0.31 26.77 -7.14
CA ASN A 44 1.08 26.34 -7.09
C ASN A 44 2.02 27.49 -6.66
N GLN A 45 1.47 28.70 -6.44
CA GLN A 45 2.22 29.86 -5.97
C GLN A 45 2.05 30.06 -4.45
N PRO A 46 3.11 30.47 -3.73
CA PRO A 46 3.02 30.76 -2.30
C PRO A 46 2.02 31.87 -1.95
N ASP A 47 1.86 32.85 -2.85
CA ASP A 47 0.98 34.01 -2.67
C ASP A 47 -0.48 33.74 -3.05
N GLN A 48 -0.78 32.54 -3.57
CA GLN A 48 -2.13 32.09 -3.89
C GLN A 48 -2.88 32.97 -4.91
N ALA A 49 -2.17 33.79 -5.70
CA ALA A 49 -2.79 34.73 -6.64
C ALA A 49 -3.55 34.01 -7.77
N ASP A 50 -3.02 32.87 -8.22
CA ASP A 50 -3.60 32.08 -9.30
C ASP A 50 -4.24 30.81 -8.74
N MET A 51 -5.57 30.83 -8.60
CA MET A 51 -6.39 29.71 -8.16
C MET A 51 -6.95 28.96 -9.37
N THR A 52 -6.72 27.65 -9.43
CA THR A 52 -7.28 26.78 -10.47
C THR A 52 -8.09 25.66 -9.84
N PRO A 53 -9.32 25.37 -10.31
CA PRO A 53 -10.07 24.20 -9.89
C PRO A 53 -9.30 22.91 -10.17
N ALA A 54 -9.20 22.04 -9.17
CA ALA A 54 -8.48 20.79 -9.25
C ALA A 54 -9.25 19.64 -8.58
N ALA A 55 -8.99 18.43 -9.09
CA ALA A 55 -9.34 17.18 -8.41
C ALA A 55 -8.16 16.73 -7.56
N ILE A 56 -8.42 16.36 -6.30
CA ILE A 56 -7.43 15.90 -5.33
C ILE A 56 -7.75 14.44 -5.01
N ILE A 57 -6.76 13.56 -5.22
CA ILE A 57 -6.89 12.12 -5.03
C ILE A 57 -5.88 11.69 -3.93
N PRO A 58 -6.19 11.91 -2.64
CA PRO A 58 -5.30 11.51 -1.57
C PRO A 58 -5.36 9.99 -1.34
N VAL A 59 -4.22 9.39 -1.00
CA VAL A 59 -4.19 8.05 -0.38
C VAL A 59 -4.54 8.22 1.09
N LEU A 60 -5.66 7.64 1.53
CA LEU A 60 -6.16 7.74 2.90
C LEU A 60 -5.67 6.59 3.77
N LYS A 61 -5.67 5.37 3.21
CA LYS A 61 -5.26 4.15 3.93
C LYS A 61 -4.54 3.18 3.01
N ILE A 62 -3.63 2.41 3.60
CA ILE A 62 -3.00 1.24 2.99
C ILE A 62 -3.25 0.07 3.93
N GLY A 63 -3.63 -1.08 3.39
CA GLY A 63 -3.93 -2.27 4.19
C GLY A 63 -3.84 -3.55 3.38
N LEU A 64 -4.48 -4.58 3.92
CA LEU A 64 -4.61 -5.90 3.32
C LEU A 64 -6.08 -6.23 3.09
N GLN A 65 -6.39 -6.89 1.98
CA GLN A 65 -7.70 -7.46 1.70
C GLN A 65 -7.55 -8.89 1.17
N ARG A 66 -8.59 -9.71 1.33
CA ARG A 66 -8.57 -11.10 0.88
C ARG A 66 -8.78 -11.19 -0.63
N PHE A 67 -8.06 -12.10 -1.27
CA PHE A 67 -8.17 -12.44 -2.69
C PHE A 67 -8.45 -13.94 -2.84
N ASP A 68 -9.08 -14.31 -3.96
CA ASP A 68 -9.34 -15.73 -4.27
C ASP A 68 -8.15 -16.42 -4.95
N LYS A 69 -7.32 -15.64 -5.67
CA LYS A 69 -6.19 -16.14 -6.45
C LYS A 69 -5.02 -15.17 -6.37
N GLU A 70 -3.81 -15.73 -6.40
CA GLU A 70 -2.60 -14.94 -6.35
C GLU A 70 -2.37 -14.20 -7.68
N ASN A 71 -1.90 -12.95 -7.60
CA ASN A 71 -1.51 -12.12 -8.73
C ASN A 71 -0.36 -11.18 -8.34
N ASN A 72 -0.03 -10.20 -9.17
CA ASN A 72 1.06 -9.23 -8.93
C ASN A 72 0.84 -8.28 -7.74
N LEU A 73 -0.34 -8.28 -7.13
CA LEU A 73 -0.73 -7.43 -6.00
C LEU A 73 -1.00 -8.21 -4.71
N SER A 74 -0.81 -9.54 -4.73
CA SER A 74 -1.12 -10.41 -3.60
C SER A 74 -0.07 -11.50 -3.38
N VAL A 75 -0.09 -12.10 -2.20
CA VAL A 75 0.78 -13.23 -1.81
C VAL A 75 -0.02 -14.27 -1.04
N ASP A 76 0.40 -15.53 -1.07
CA ASP A 76 -0.08 -16.55 -0.13
C ASP A 76 0.62 -16.38 1.23
N ALA A 77 -0.16 -16.12 2.27
CA ALA A 77 0.36 -15.96 3.63
C ALA A 77 1.04 -17.23 4.16
N ALA A 78 0.61 -18.42 3.73
CA ALA A 78 1.24 -19.67 4.13
C ALA A 78 2.65 -19.83 3.54
N GLU A 79 2.90 -19.25 2.36
CA GLU A 79 4.20 -19.27 1.72
C GLU A 79 5.14 -18.24 2.35
N VAL A 80 4.67 -17.00 2.54
CA VAL A 80 5.54 -15.90 3.00
C VAL A 80 5.67 -15.81 4.52
N ASN A 81 4.71 -16.33 5.28
CA ASN A 81 4.71 -16.32 6.75
C ASN A 81 4.18 -17.66 7.32
N PRO A 82 4.91 -18.78 7.13
CA PRO A 82 4.45 -20.09 7.59
C PRO A 82 4.37 -20.19 9.12
N VAL A 83 3.36 -20.92 9.62
CA VAL A 83 3.25 -21.25 11.05
C VAL A 83 4.49 -22.05 11.46
N LYS A 84 5.27 -21.53 12.42
CA LYS A 84 6.39 -22.25 13.00
C LYS A 84 5.87 -23.37 13.90
N GLY A 85 5.54 -24.52 13.32
CA GLY A 85 5.14 -25.71 14.07
C GLY A 85 4.15 -26.63 13.39
N LYS A 86 4.56 -27.33 12.33
CA LYS A 86 4.19 -28.74 12.12
C LYS A 86 5.42 -29.51 11.65
N ILE A 87 6.34 -29.72 12.59
CA ILE A 87 7.28 -30.83 12.50
C ILE A 87 6.39 -32.07 12.65
N LYS A 88 6.21 -32.84 11.58
CA LYS A 88 5.84 -34.24 11.65
C LYS A 88 7.12 -35.07 11.64
#